data_AF-E8KKU4-F1
#
_entry.id   AF-E8KKU4-F1
#
_cell.length_a   1.000
_cell.length_b   1.000
_cell.length_c   1.000
_cell.angle_alpha   90.00
_cell.angle_beta   90.00
_cell.angle_gamma   90.00
#
_symmetry.space_group_name_H-M   'P 1'
#
loop_
_entity.id
_entity.type
_entity.pdbx_description
1 polymer ?
#
loop_
_entity_poly.entity_id
_entity_poly.type
_entity_poly.pdbx_seq_one_letter_code
_entity_poly.pdbx_strand_id
1 'polypeptide(L)'
;TICDALDIIKRYEAGTVYVINVLDPKKHRTTVTDEVLTQNANTLIAQTQKAGLIELTIKSGATVLSAGKDYTANLLTGEITFMRAQTELKATYVYTDPTKVTESDVRGGIESATGKRTGFELLKMGFIEFWADAKIVICP
;
A
#
# COMPACT_ATOMS: atom_id res chain seq x y z
N THR A 1 -1.06 -7.09 15.03
CA THR A 1 -1.54 -6.55 13.74
C THR A 1 -2.47 -7.57 13.09
N ILE A 2 -3.19 -7.23 12.01
CA ILE A 2 -4.06 -8.20 11.31
C ILE A 2 -3.26 -9.41 10.81
N CYS A 3 -2.01 -9.19 10.37
CA CYS A 3 -1.10 -10.24 9.92
C CYS A 3 -0.76 -11.23 11.06
N ASP A 4 -0.52 -10.73 12.27
CA ASP A 4 -0.24 -11.59 13.43
C ASP A 4 -1.46 -12.43 13.82
N ALA A 5 -2.66 -11.83 13.78
CA ALA A 5 -3.91 -12.54 14.07
C ALA A 5 -4.20 -13.64 13.03
N LEU A 6 -3.98 -13.35 11.75
CA LEU A 6 -4.11 -14.33 10.67
C LEU A 6 -3.08 -15.47 10.79
N ASP A 7 -1.84 -15.16 11.18
CA ASP A 7 -0.81 -16.19 11.39
C ASP A 7 -1.19 -17.15 12.52
N ILE A 8 -1.79 -16.64 13.60
CA ILE A 8 -2.31 -17.48 14.69
C ILE A 8 -3.46 -18.38 14.21
N ILE A 9 -4.47 -17.84 13.52
CA ILE A 9 -5.60 -18.63 13.01
C ILE A 9 -5.11 -19.73 12.06
N LYS A 10 -4.15 -19.40 11.20
CA LYS A 10 -3.50 -20.35 10.30
C LYS A 10 -2.81 -21.49 11.06
N ARG A 11 -2.06 -21.19 12.13
CA ARG A 11 -1.34 -22.21 12.93
C ARG A 11 -2.24 -23.24 13.59
N TYR A 12 -3.46 -22.85 13.97
CA TYR A 12 -4.44 -23.76 14.56
C TYR A 12 -5.27 -24.51 13.53
N GLU A 13 -5.04 -24.28 12.22
CA GLU A 13 -5.87 -24.80 11.12
C GLU A 13 -7.36 -24.54 11.34
N ALA A 14 -7.68 -23.48 12.09
CA ALA A 14 -8.99 -23.23 12.63
C ALA A 14 -9.82 -22.42 11.60
N GLY A 15 -10.24 -23.10 10.54
CA GLY A 15 -11.20 -22.59 9.57
C GLY A 15 -10.61 -21.77 8.41
N THR A 16 -11.50 -21.34 7.53
CA THR A 16 -11.17 -20.58 6.31
C THR A 16 -11.30 -19.08 6.58
N VAL A 17 -10.26 -18.31 6.24
CA VAL A 17 -10.28 -16.85 6.37
C VAL A 17 -10.29 -16.20 5.00
N TYR A 18 -11.28 -15.34 4.77
CA TYR A 18 -11.37 -14.50 3.59
C TYR A 18 -10.80 -13.12 3.89
N VAL A 19 -9.80 -12.69 3.10
CA VAL A 19 -9.26 -11.33 3.17
C VAL A 19 -9.71 -10.58 1.93
N ILE A 20 -10.64 -9.64 2.11
CA ILE A 20 -11.14 -8.80 1.02
C ILE A 20 -10.41 -7.47 1.08
N ASN A 21 -9.45 -7.28 0.16
CA ASN A 21 -8.79 -5.99 0.02
C ASN A 21 -9.67 -5.06 -0.81
N VAL A 22 -10.12 -3.98 -0.18
CA VAL A 22 -10.92 -2.92 -0.81
C VAL A 22 -10.01 -1.83 -1.40
N LEU A 23 -8.79 -1.70 -0.90
CA LEU A 23 -7.86 -0.68 -1.32
C LEU A 23 -7.25 -1.01 -2.69
N ASP A 24 -7.55 -0.20 -3.70
CA ASP A 24 -7.03 -0.32 -5.07
C ASP A 24 -5.96 0.78 -5.34
N PRO A 25 -4.69 0.43 -5.57
CA PRO A 25 -3.62 1.39 -5.91
C PRO A 25 -3.88 2.24 -7.15
N LYS A 26 -4.76 1.79 -8.06
CA LYS A 26 -5.13 2.58 -9.26
C LYS A 26 -6.12 3.69 -8.92
N LYS A 27 -6.94 3.52 -7.89
CA LYS A 27 -8.02 4.44 -7.50
C LYS A 27 -7.64 5.27 -6.26
N HIS A 28 -7.19 4.61 -5.20
CA HIS A 28 -6.89 5.22 -3.90
C HIS A 28 -5.45 5.70 -3.86
N ARG A 29 -5.14 6.72 -4.65
CA ARG A 29 -3.79 7.27 -4.77
C ARG A 29 -3.77 8.77 -4.54
N THR A 30 -2.70 9.24 -3.92
CA THR A 30 -2.44 10.66 -3.68
C THR A 30 -1.01 10.99 -4.08
N THR A 31 -0.84 12.13 -4.74
CA THR A 31 0.48 12.63 -5.15
C THR A 31 0.97 13.63 -4.11
N VAL A 32 2.22 13.45 -3.68
CA VAL A 32 2.96 14.42 -2.89
C VAL A 32 4.07 14.98 -3.77
N THR A 33 4.15 16.30 -3.85
CA THR A 33 5.12 17.02 -4.69
C THR A 33 6.12 17.76 -3.82
N ASP A 34 7.39 17.68 -4.19
CA ASP A 34 8.49 18.44 -3.58
C ASP A 34 8.58 18.33 -2.04
N GLU A 35 8.33 17.13 -1.50
CA GLU A 35 8.59 16.85 -0.09
C GLU A 35 10.09 16.97 0.21
N VAL A 36 10.44 17.82 1.17
CA VAL A 36 11.83 17.97 1.60
C VAL A 36 12.25 16.75 2.42
N LEU A 37 13.27 16.04 1.94
CA LEU A 37 13.83 14.88 2.64
C LEU A 37 15.07 15.27 3.44
N THR A 38 15.15 14.78 4.68
CA THR A 38 16.35 14.89 5.50
C THR A 38 17.14 13.60 5.42
N GLN A 39 18.34 13.67 4.84
CA GLN A 39 19.27 12.55 4.82
C GLN A 39 20.03 12.45 6.14
N ASN A 40 20.13 11.25 6.69
CA ASN A 40 21.01 10.96 7.81
C ASN A 40 22.47 10.96 7.35
N ALA A 41 23.31 11.79 7.95
CA ALA A 41 24.72 11.96 7.56
C ALA A 41 25.56 10.68 7.72
N ASN A 42 25.19 9.79 8.64
CA ASN A 42 25.97 8.58 8.96
C ASN A 42 25.55 7.37 8.13
N THR A 43 24.26 7.21 7.85
CA THR A 43 23.73 6.05 7.11
C THR A 43 23.40 6.36 5.66
N LEU A 44 23.39 7.63 5.27
CA LEU A 44 22.95 8.11 3.95
C LEU A 44 21.50 7.69 3.62
N ILE A 45 20.68 7.45 4.65
CA ILE A 45 19.26 7.07 4.50
C ILE A 45 18.38 8.31 4.69
N ALA A 46 17.34 8.43 3.88
CA ALA A 46 16.20 9.32 4.12
C ALA A 46 14.90 8.53 4.11
N GLN A 47 13.85 9.11 4.69
CA GLN A 47 12.54 8.48 4.78
C GLN A 47 11.47 9.46 4.31
N THR A 48 10.57 8.96 3.46
CA THR A 48 9.36 9.70 3.05
C THR A 48 8.32 9.67 4.17
N GLN A 49 7.48 10.71 4.25
CA GLN A 49 6.40 10.75 5.25
C GLN A 49 5.34 9.67 5.04
N LYS A 50 5.21 9.13 3.83
CA LYS A 50 4.20 8.14 3.46
C LYS A 50 4.85 6.85 2.98
N ALA A 51 4.31 5.73 3.43
CA ALA A 51 4.67 4.39 2.96
C ALA A 51 3.79 3.97 1.77
N GLY A 52 4.10 2.83 1.14
CA GLY A 52 3.29 2.28 0.03
C GLY A 52 3.34 3.15 -1.23
N LEU A 53 4.55 3.54 -1.63
CA LEU A 53 4.83 4.32 -2.82
C LEU A 53 4.58 3.48 -4.09
N ILE A 54 3.94 4.09 -5.08
CA ILE A 54 3.69 3.54 -6.42
C ILE A 54 4.75 4.07 -7.39
N GLU A 55 5.00 5.38 -7.33
CA GLU A 55 5.97 6.08 -8.17
C GLU A 55 6.80 7.01 -7.28
N LEU A 56 8.10 7.12 -7.55
CA LEU A 56 9.03 7.95 -6.78
C LEU A 56 10.02 8.64 -7.72
N THR A 57 10.14 9.95 -7.58
CA THR A 57 11.15 10.79 -8.23
C THR A 57 11.85 11.63 -7.17
N ILE A 58 13.18 11.65 -7.20
CA ILE A 58 13.98 12.43 -6.24
C ILE A 58 14.84 13.41 -7.00
N LYS A 59 14.95 14.63 -6.47
CA LYS A 59 15.85 15.66 -6.96
C LYS A 59 16.80 16.09 -5.85
N SER A 60 18.03 16.40 -6.24
CA SER A 60 19.06 17.05 -5.41
C SER A 60 19.32 18.42 -6.02
N GLY A 61 18.76 19.47 -5.41
CA GLY A 61 18.69 20.81 -6.02
C GLY A 61 17.94 20.78 -7.36
N ALA A 62 18.65 21.07 -8.47
CA ALA A 62 18.10 21.03 -9.83
C ALA A 62 18.26 19.66 -10.53
N THR A 63 19.05 18.74 -9.98
CA THR A 63 19.41 17.48 -10.64
C THR A 63 18.43 16.37 -10.26
N VAL A 64 17.83 15.69 -11.25
CA VAL A 64 17.01 14.49 -11.00
C VAL A 64 17.93 13.29 -10.78
N LEU A 65 17.74 12.60 -9.66
CA LEU A 65 18.52 11.42 -9.30
C LEU A 65 17.93 10.16 -9.94
N SER A 66 18.79 9.23 -10.35
CA SER A 66 18.37 7.97 -10.98
C SER A 66 18.35 6.81 -9.99
N ALA A 67 17.22 6.10 -9.90
CA ALA A 67 17.10 4.88 -9.12
C ALA A 67 18.09 3.81 -9.62
N GLY A 68 18.74 3.10 -8.70
CA GLY A 68 19.75 2.08 -8.97
C GLY A 68 21.16 2.62 -9.28
N LYS A 69 21.31 3.93 -9.51
CA LYS A 69 22.61 4.58 -9.70
C LYS A 69 22.96 5.57 -8.61
N ASP A 70 22.03 6.44 -8.23
CA ASP A 70 22.25 7.46 -7.21
C ASP A 70 21.66 7.06 -5.86
N TYR A 71 20.59 6.26 -5.88
CA TYR A 71 19.90 5.76 -4.69
C TYR A 71 19.19 4.43 -4.95
N THR A 72 18.91 3.70 -3.88
CA THR A 72 17.95 2.59 -3.83
C THR A 72 16.78 2.99 -2.94
N ALA A 73 15.58 2.53 -3.25
CA ALA A 73 14.39 2.86 -2.47
C ALA A 73 13.55 1.61 -2.21
N ASN A 74 13.10 1.46 -0.98
CA ASN A 74 12.07 0.51 -0.61
C ASN A 74 10.72 1.20 -0.72
N LEU A 75 10.02 0.95 -1.83
CA LEU A 75 8.73 1.57 -2.10
C LEU A 75 7.64 1.17 -1.09
N LEU A 76 7.77 0.01 -0.44
CA LEU A 76 6.80 -0.43 0.57
C LEU A 76 6.92 0.40 1.85
N THR A 77 8.14 0.61 2.34
CA THR A 77 8.38 1.34 3.61
C THR A 77 8.58 2.84 3.42
N GLY A 78 8.90 3.28 2.20
CA GLY A 78 9.26 4.66 1.90
C GLY A 78 10.70 5.02 2.29
N GLU A 79 11.54 4.03 2.59
CA GLU A 79 12.96 4.22 2.93
C GLU A 79 13.81 4.37 1.65
N ILE A 80 14.72 5.32 1.66
CA ILE A 80 15.60 5.63 0.53
C ILE A 80 17.05 5.64 1.02
N THR A 81 17.88 4.81 0.42
CA THR A 81 19.32 4.74 0.71
C THR A 81 20.09 5.35 -0.45
N PHE A 82 20.85 6.41 -0.18
CA PHE A 82 21.65 7.09 -1.19
C PHE A 82 23.07 6.53 -1.22
N MET A 83 23.70 6.51 -2.40
CA MET A 83 25.09 6.04 -2.55
C MET A 83 26.13 7.09 -2.13
N ARG A 84 25.71 8.36 -2.01
CA ARG A 84 26.55 9.50 -1.60
C ARG A 84 25.71 10.53 -0.85
N ALA A 85 26.37 11.41 -0.11
CA ALA A 85 25.72 12.56 0.50
C ALA A 85 25.12 13.47 -0.58
N GLN A 86 23.88 13.91 -0.35
CA GLN A 86 23.15 14.83 -1.23
C GLN A 86 22.67 16.02 -0.41
N THR A 87 22.53 17.18 -1.04
CA THR A 87 22.00 18.39 -0.43
C THR A 87 20.70 18.80 -1.12
N GLU A 88 19.80 19.46 -0.39
CA GLU A 88 18.53 19.95 -0.95
C GLU A 88 17.68 18.84 -1.61
N LEU A 89 17.52 17.72 -0.91
CA LEU A 89 16.72 16.60 -1.39
C LEU A 89 15.23 16.93 -1.39
N LYS A 90 14.60 16.75 -2.55
CA LYS A 90 13.15 16.85 -2.73
C LYS A 90 12.61 15.58 -3.39
N ALA A 91 11.59 14.98 -2.79
CA ALA A 91 10.90 13.82 -3.32
C ALA A 91 9.51 14.21 -3.83
N THR A 92 9.20 13.73 -5.03
CA THR A 92 7.85 13.73 -5.59
C THR A 92 7.44 12.29 -5.79
N TYR A 93 6.33 11.90 -5.20
CA TYR A 93 5.89 10.51 -5.24
C TYR A 93 4.37 10.39 -5.25
N VAL A 94 3.92 9.26 -5.76
CA VAL A 94 2.53 8.83 -5.67
C VAL A 94 2.49 7.70 -4.65
N TYR A 95 1.65 7.82 -3.64
CA TYR A 95 1.46 6.78 -2.63
C TYR A 95 0.02 6.27 -2.63
N THR A 96 -0.13 5.05 -2.12
CA THR A 96 -1.45 4.45 -1.94
C THR A 96 -2.05 4.99 -0.66
N ASP A 97 -3.16 5.72 -0.77
CA ASP A 97 -3.75 6.51 0.31
C ASP A 97 -4.98 5.79 0.90
N PRO A 98 -4.87 5.20 2.11
CA PRO A 98 -5.99 4.49 2.72
C PRO A 98 -7.15 5.41 3.09
N THR A 99 -6.90 6.71 3.27
CA THR A 99 -7.95 7.68 3.64
C THR A 99 -8.94 7.95 2.52
N LYS A 100 -8.60 7.54 1.28
CA LYS A 100 -9.49 7.63 0.12
C LYS A 100 -10.43 6.43 -0.03
N VAL A 101 -10.26 5.40 0.79
CA VAL A 101 -11.21 4.28 0.82
C VAL A 101 -12.52 4.79 1.42
N THR A 102 -13.61 4.63 0.68
CA THR A 102 -14.93 5.07 1.11
C THR A 102 -15.78 3.90 1.62
N GLU A 103 -16.86 4.21 2.34
CA GLU A 103 -17.84 3.20 2.75
C GLU A 103 -18.46 2.47 1.54
N SER A 104 -18.58 3.13 0.38
CA SER A 104 -19.06 2.48 -0.84
C SER A 104 -18.10 1.43 -1.37
N ASP A 105 -16.79 1.64 -1.22
CA ASP A 105 -15.80 0.64 -1.63
C ASP A 105 -15.87 -0.59 -0.73
N VAL A 106 -16.08 -0.39 0.58
CA VAL A 106 -16.21 -1.47 1.57
C VAL A 106 -17.49 -2.27 1.38
N ARG A 107 -18.63 -1.57 1.24
CA ARG A 107 -19.91 -2.20 0.90
C ARG A 107 -19.78 -2.98 -0.40
N GLY A 108 -19.11 -2.38 -1.38
CA GLY A 108 -18.95 -2.92 -2.72
C GLY A 108 -20.28 -3.07 -3.44
N GLY A 109 -20.27 -3.89 -4.49
CA GLY A 109 -21.43 -4.10 -5.34
C GLY A 109 -21.16 -5.10 -6.44
N ILE A 110 -22.05 -5.12 -7.42
CA ILE A 110 -21.85 -5.88 -8.66
C ILE A 110 -21.48 -4.88 -9.74
N GLU A 111 -20.30 -5.02 -10.32
CA GLU A 111 -19.85 -4.21 -11.45
C GLU A 111 -20.68 -4.59 -12.68
N SER A 112 -21.54 -3.67 -13.15
CA SER A 112 -22.54 -3.97 -14.18
C SER A 112 -21.95 -4.44 -15.51
N ALA A 113 -20.72 -4.03 -15.83
CA ALA A 113 -20.05 -4.39 -17.08
C ALA A 113 -19.46 -5.80 -17.06
N THR A 114 -19.01 -6.29 -15.90
CA THR A 114 -18.25 -7.55 -15.78
C THR A 114 -18.99 -8.60 -14.96
N GLY A 115 -20.02 -8.22 -14.22
CA GLY A 115 -20.70 -9.05 -13.22
C GLY A 115 -19.85 -9.31 -11.97
N LYS A 116 -18.66 -8.71 -11.86
CA LYS A 116 -17.75 -8.95 -10.72
C LYS A 116 -18.31 -8.35 -9.45
N ARG A 117 -18.25 -9.14 -8.37
CA ARG A 117 -18.59 -8.71 -7.01
C ARG A 117 -17.38 -8.04 -6.37
N THR A 118 -17.61 -7.00 -5.58
CA THR A 118 -16.58 -6.29 -4.81
C THR A 118 -17.04 -6.07 -3.38
N GLY A 119 -16.12 -5.72 -2.47
CA GLY A 119 -16.44 -5.44 -1.07
C GLY A 119 -17.18 -6.61 -0.39
N PHE A 120 -18.18 -6.30 0.44
CA PHE A 120 -18.97 -7.32 1.14
C PHE A 120 -19.82 -8.22 0.23
N GLU A 121 -20.11 -7.81 -1.00
CA GLU A 121 -20.81 -8.70 -1.95
C GLU A 121 -19.99 -9.96 -2.29
N LEU A 122 -18.65 -9.95 -2.08
CA LEU A 122 -17.79 -11.11 -2.23
C LEU A 122 -18.04 -12.20 -1.16
N LEU A 123 -18.58 -11.85 0.00
CA LEU A 123 -18.87 -12.84 1.06
C LEU A 123 -19.86 -13.90 0.58
N LYS A 124 -20.75 -13.55 -0.36
CA LYS A 124 -21.70 -14.48 -0.98
C LYS A 124 -21.03 -15.54 -1.88
N MET A 125 -19.79 -15.30 -2.31
CA MET A 125 -19.02 -16.25 -3.13
C MET A 125 -18.26 -17.27 -2.29
N GLY A 126 -18.16 -17.06 -0.96
CA GLY A 126 -17.42 -17.95 -0.05
C GLY A 126 -17.77 -19.43 -0.23
N PHE A 127 -19.06 -19.77 -0.23
CA PHE A 127 -19.50 -21.16 -0.38
C PHE A 127 -19.23 -21.72 -1.78
N ILE A 128 -19.46 -20.91 -2.82
CA ILE A 128 -19.32 -21.36 -4.21
C ILE A 128 -17.84 -21.61 -4.55
N GLU A 129 -16.94 -20.76 -4.06
CA GLU A 129 -15.51 -20.85 -4.39
C GLU A 129 -14.73 -21.72 -3.39
N PHE A 130 -15.12 -21.70 -2.11
CA PHE A 130 -14.33 -22.27 -1.01
C PHE A 130 -15.12 -23.22 -0.10
N TRP A 131 -16.37 -23.55 -0.44
CA TRP A 131 -17.23 -24.47 0.32
C TRP A 131 -17.45 -24.09 1.78
N ALA A 132 -17.27 -22.82 2.12
CA ALA A 132 -17.48 -22.29 3.46
C ALA A 132 -18.08 -20.87 3.40
N ASP A 133 -19.03 -20.58 4.29
CA ASP A 133 -19.55 -19.22 4.43
C ASP A 133 -18.76 -18.47 5.51
N ALA A 134 -18.59 -17.16 5.33
CA ALA A 134 -18.15 -16.29 6.40
C ALA A 134 -19.21 -16.27 7.53
N LYS A 135 -18.82 -16.72 8.73
CA LYS A 135 -19.69 -16.68 9.93
C LYS A 135 -19.36 -15.51 10.86
N ILE A 136 -18.16 -14.96 10.75
CA ILE A 136 -17.68 -13.79 11.49
C ILE A 136 -17.14 -12.80 10.46
N VAL A 137 -17.55 -11.54 10.57
CA VAL A 137 -17.08 -10.45 9.69
C VAL A 137 -16.44 -9.37 10.55
N ILE A 138 -15.23 -8.96 10.18
CA ILE A 138 -14.47 -7.90 10.84
C ILE A 138 -14.09 -6.89 9.77
N CYS A 139 -14.44 -5.62 9.98
CA CYS A 139 -14.10 -4.49 9.11
C CYS A 139 -13.36 -3.45 9.95
N PRO A 140 -12.03 -3.59 10.08
CA PRO A 140 -11.21 -2.69 10.89
C PRO A 140 -10.98 -1.34 10.23
#